data_AF-A0A351ELJ0-F1
#
_entry.id   AF-A0A351ELJ0-F1
#
_cell.length_a   1.000
_cell.length_b   1.000
_cell.length_c   1.000
_cell.angle_alpha   90.00
_cell.angle_beta   90.00
_cell.angle_gamma   90.00
#
_symmetry.space_group_name_H-M   'P 1'
#
loop_
_entity.id
_entity.type
_entity.pdbx_description
1 polymer ?
#
loop_
_entity_poly.entity_id
_entity_poly.type
_entity_poly.pdbx_seq_one_letter_code
_entity_poly.pdbx_strand_id
1 'polypeptide(L)' 'EQVRERALEVASEIAANAPLALRAIKSTIRMGLGDEVREITQREAHLQAQLSVTDDAKEGIAAVGERRPGEFTGK' A
#
# COMPACT_ATOMS: atom_id res chain seq x y z
N GLU A 1 23.72 8.11 13.13
CA GLU A 1 24.53 7.08 13.83
C GLU A 1 23.68 6.03 14.55
N GLN A 2 22.71 6.42 15.37
CA GLN A 2 21.84 5.47 16.12
C GLN A 2 21.09 4.43 15.26
N VAL A 3 20.68 4.78 14.02
CA VAL A 3 19.98 3.84 13.12
C VAL A 3 20.85 2.62 12.80
N ARG A 4 22.15 2.83 12.57
CA ARG A 4 23.06 1.74 12.18
C ARG A 4 23.33 0.81 13.36
N GLU A 5 23.58 1.40 14.53
CA GLU A 5 23.78 0.65 15.77
C GLU A 5 22.57 -0.22 16.09
N ARG A 6 21.36 0.38 16.09
CA ARG A 6 20.12 -0.37 16.36
C ARG A 6 19.84 -1.47 15.34
N ALA A 7 20.15 -1.23 14.06
CA ALA A 7 20.00 -2.26 13.03
C ALA A 7 20.92 -3.47 13.28
N LEU A 8 22.15 -3.24 13.74
CA LEU A 8 23.09 -4.31 14.07
C LEU A 8 22.66 -5.12 15.30
N GLU A 9 22.10 -4.46 16.31
CA GLU A 9 21.52 -5.14 17.48
C GLU A 9 20.40 -6.09 17.06
N VAL A 10 19.41 -5.60 16.30
CA VAL A 10 18.28 -6.42 15.81
C VAL A 10 18.77 -7.56 14.91
N ALA A 11 19.75 -7.31 14.05
CA ALA A 11 20.34 -8.35 13.22
C ALA A 11 21.01 -9.45 14.05
N SER A 12 21.71 -9.07 15.12
CA SER A 12 22.36 -10.01 16.04
C SER A 12 21.33 -10.86 16.79
N GLU A 13 20.23 -10.26 17.25
CA GLU A 13 19.11 -10.96 17.87
C GLU A 13 18.48 -11.99 16.92
N ILE A 14 18.26 -11.63 15.65
CA ILE A 14 17.74 -12.55 14.63
C ILE A 14 18.73 -13.69 14.38
N ALA A 15 20.02 -13.38 14.22
CA ALA A 15 21.07 -14.35 13.89
C ALA A 15 21.29 -15.42 14.97
N ALA A 16 20.92 -15.15 16.22
CA ALA A 16 20.99 -16.11 17.33
C ALA A 16 19.95 -17.25 17.25
N ASN A 17 18.95 -17.16 16.36
CA ASN A 17 17.84 -18.13 16.26
C ASN A 17 18.08 -19.22 15.19
N ALA A 18 17.28 -20.28 15.21
CA ALA A 18 17.36 -21.40 14.27
C ALA A 18 17.13 -20.96 12.79
N PRO A 19 18.14 -21.04 11.90
CA PRO A 19 18.05 -20.44 10.56
C PRO A 19 16.96 -21.05 9.66
N LEU A 20 16.71 -22.36 9.77
CA LEU A 20 15.66 -23.02 8.99
C LEU A 20 14.25 -22.59 9.44
N ALA A 21 14.04 -22.49 10.76
CA ALA A 21 12.77 -22.05 11.31
C ALA A 21 12.46 -20.60 10.90
N LEU A 22 13.44 -19.69 11.02
CA LEU A 22 13.29 -18.30 10.59
C LEU A 22 12.92 -18.18 9.11
N ARG A 23 13.59 -18.94 8.23
CA ARG A 23 13.29 -18.93 6.79
C ARG A 23 11.90 -19.45 6.50
N ALA A 24 11.50 -20.56 7.12
CA ALA A 24 10.18 -21.14 6.94
C ALA A 24 9.08 -20.18 7.41
N ILE A 25 9.17 -19.66 8.63
CA ILE A 25 8.21 -18.69 9.19
C ILE A 25 8.13 -17.44 8.30
N LYS A 26 9.27 -16.88 7.90
CA LYS A 26 9.33 -15.70 7.02
C LYS A 26 8.62 -15.94 5.67
N SER A 27 8.76 -17.14 5.12
CA SER A 27 8.09 -17.54 3.88
C SER A 27 6.59 -17.68 4.10
N THR A 28 6.17 -18.35 5.18
CA THR A 28 4.77 -18.56 5.50
C THR A 28 4.02 -17.25 5.69
N ILE A 29 4.56 -16.28 6.44
CA ILE A 29 3.89 -14.98 6.65
C ILE A 29 3.81 -14.12 5.38
N ARG A 30 4.62 -14.41 4.36
CA ARG A 30 4.62 -13.68 3.08
C ARG A 30 3.85 -14.40 1.99
N MET A 31 3.40 -15.62 2.25
CA MET A 31 2.67 -16.42 1.27
C MET A 31 1.38 -15.69 0.86
N GLY A 32 1.17 -15.55 -0.45
CA GLY A 32 -0.03 -14.91 -1.01
C GLY A 32 -0.07 -13.38 -0.92
N LEU A 33 0.66 -12.74 0.01
CA LEU A 33 0.58 -11.28 0.24
C LEU A 33 0.89 -10.46 -1.03
N GLY A 34 1.88 -10.88 -1.82
CA GLY A 34 2.23 -10.18 -3.05
C GLY A 34 1.16 -10.28 -4.14
N ASP A 35 0.46 -11.41 -4.19
CA ASP A 35 -0.61 -11.65 -5.16
C ASP A 35 -1.88 -10.89 -4.75
N GLU A 36 -2.22 -10.90 -3.46
CA GLU A 36 -3.35 -10.13 -2.92
C GLU A 36 -3.19 -8.61 -3.17
N VAL A 37 -1.99 -8.07 -2.93
CA VAL A 37 -1.69 -6.66 -3.24
C VAL A 37 -1.84 -6.39 -4.73
N ARG A 38 -1.37 -7.29 -5.59
CA ARG A 38 -1.50 -7.16 -7.05
C ARG A 38 -2.95 -7.16 -7.50
N GLU A 39 -3.77 -8.08 -6.99
CA GLU A 39 -5.19 -8.20 -7.35
C GLU A 39 -5.98 -6.96 -6.94
N ILE A 40 -5.79 -6.49 -5.70
CA ILE A 40 -6.49 -5.29 -5.21
C ILE A 40 -6.07 -4.05 -5.98
N THR A 41 -4.76 -3.83 -6.19
CA THR A 41 -4.29 -2.66 -6.94
C THR A 41 -4.73 -2.66 -8.41
N GLN A 42 -4.85 -3.82 -9.06
CA GLN A 42 -5.43 -3.93 -10.40
C GLN A 42 -6.91 -3.56 -10.42
N ARG A 43 -7.68 -4.03 -9.43
CA ARG A 43 -9.10 -3.67 -9.27
C ARG A 43 -9.26 -2.18 -9.04
N GLU A 44 -8.46 -1.59 -8.14
CA GLU A 44 -8.46 -0.15 -7.87
C GLU A 44 -8.12 0.65 -9.13
N ALA A 45 -7.08 0.26 -9.88
CA ALA A 45 -6.71 0.94 -11.11
C ALA A 45 -7.84 0.94 -12.14
N HIS A 46 -8.56 -0.18 -12.29
CA HIS A 46 -9.71 -0.27 -13.18
C HIS A 46 -10.85 0.64 -12.75
N LEU A 47 -11.22 0.60 -11.47
CA LEU A 47 -12.27 1.46 -10.92
C LEU A 47 -11.89 2.94 -11.01
N GLN A 48 -10.65 3.28 -10.69
CA GLN A 48 -10.12 4.64 -10.82
C GLN A 48 -10.21 5.14 -12.27
N ALA A 49 -9.87 4.29 -13.25
CA ALA A 49 -9.98 4.65 -14.67
C ALA A 49 -11.44 4.85 -15.12
N GLN A 50 -12.38 4.08 -14.57
CA GLN A 50 -13.82 4.28 -14.83
C GLN A 50 -14.34 5.56 -14.19
N LEU A 51 -13.96 5.83 -12.95
CA LEU A 51 -14.43 6.99 -12.21
C LEU A 51 -13.77 8.30 -12.68
N SER A 52 -12.54 8.27 -13.20
CA SER A 52 -11.81 9.49 -13.58
C SER A 52 -12.45 10.27 -14.73
N VAL A 53 -13.33 9.65 -15.51
CA VAL A 53 -14.01 10.29 -16.65
C VAL A 53 -15.40 10.84 -16.29
N THR A 54 -15.88 10.60 -15.06
CA THR A 54 -17.20 11.06 -14.60
C THR A 54 -17.23 12.57 -14.34
N ASP A 55 -18.43 13.13 -14.22
CA ASP A 55 -18.57 14.55 -13.93
C ASP A 55 -18.22 14.84 -12.46
N ASP A 56 -18.48 13.90 -11.56
CA ASP A 56 -18.04 14.01 -10.15
C ASP A 56 -16.51 14.06 -10.01
N ALA A 57 -15.75 13.35 -10.85
CA ALA A 57 -14.30 13.43 -10.84
C ALA A 57 -13.78 14.80 -11.32
N LYS A 58 -14.39 15.35 -12.37
CA LYS A 58 -14.07 16.71 -12.87
C LYS A 58 -14.41 17.76 -11.81
N GLU A 59 -15.58 17.65 -11.19
CA GLU A 59 -16.01 18.53 -10.12
C GLU A 59 -15.10 18.45 -8.90
N GLY A 60 -14.67 17.25 -8.50
CA GLY A 60 -13.70 17.08 -7.41
C GLY A 60 -12.38 17.80 -7.67
N ILE A 61 -11.85 17.72 -8.90
CA ILE A 61 -10.64 18.44 -9.30
C ILE A 61 -10.85 19.95 -9.26
N ALA A 62 -11.97 20.44 -9.80
CA ALA A 62 -12.31 21.87 -9.82
C ALA A 62 -12.49 22.44 -8.41
N ALA A 63 -13.28 21.77 -7.57
CA ALA A 63 -13.56 22.18 -6.19
C ALA A 63 -12.29 22.29 -5.33
N VAL A 64 -11.35 21.34 -5.46
CA VAL A 64 -10.04 21.40 -4.80
C VAL A 64 -9.22 22.60 -5.29
N GLY A 65 -9.16 22.82 -6.61
CA GLY A 65 -8.43 23.94 -7.20
C GLY A 65 -8.99 25.31 -6.80
N GLU A 66 -10.32 25.40 -6.71
CA GLU A 66 -11.05 26.62 -6.34
C GLU A 66 -11.22 26.80 -4.83
N ARG A 67 -10.82 25.82 -4.01
CA ARG A 67 -10.96 25.80 -2.54
C ARG A 67 -12.40 26.02 -2.07
N ARG A 68 -13.35 25.39 -2.77
CA ARG A 68 -14.78 25.39 -2.41
C ARG A 68 -15.26 23.95 -2.11
N PRO A 69 -16.41 23.79 -1.43
CA PRO A 69 -17.07 22.49 -1.36
C PRO A 69 -17.42 21.96 -2.77
N GLY A 70 -17.34 20.65 -2.95
CA GLY A 70 -17.71 19.97 -4.21
C GLY A 70 -19.21 19.68 -4.30
N GLU A 71 -19.77 19.86 -5.49
CA GLU A 71 -21.18 19.58 -5.80
C GLU A 71 -21.34 18.26 -6.57
N PHE A 72 -21.34 17.15 -5.84
CA PHE A 72 -21.41 15.80 -6.43
C PHE A 72 -22.83 15.37 -6.76
N THR A 73 -23.02 14.72 -7.91
CA THR A 73 -24.32 14.30 -8.44
C THR A 73 -24.45 12.79 -8.65
N GLY A 74 -23.38 12.02 -8.47
CA GLY A 74 -23.35 10.58 -8.63
C GLY A 74 -23.41 10.12 -10.09
N LYS A 75 -22.93 10.95 -11.02
CA LYS A 75 -22.96 10.71 -12.47
C LYS A 75 -21.57 10.75 -13.10
#